data_AF-A0A2I1G918-F1
#
_entry.id   AF-A0A2I1G918-F1
#
_cell.length_a   1.000
_cell.length_b   1.000
_cell.length_c   1.000
_cell.angle_alpha   90.00
_cell.angle_beta   90.00
_cell.angle_gamma   90.00
#
_symmetry.space_group_name_H-M   'P 1'
#
loop_
_entity.id
_entity.type
_entity.pdbx_description
1 polymer ?
#
loop_
_entity_poly.entity_id
_entity_poly.type
_entity_poly.pdbx_seq_one_letter_code
_entity_poly.pdbx_strand_id
1 'polypeptide(L)'
;MNPTNDVIFVKGCTNINQLSQLTGPSSNYSSDRMTFFYNPPNDSQIYHITCEFLNENVDPSSDHTFYYKLDDKSFYQMTCKLISHSLIVQFLNKKIYGIELRQGEEQHQDYLTFSNGQKDNLEYNLKEFIFNRLAQKQINENSNDNNVLATCSDVNDKTFIVQPKL
;
A
#
# COMPACT_ATOMS: atom_id res chain seq x y z
N MET A 1 6.59 -10.13 -30.50
CA MET A 1 5.17 -10.01 -30.14
C MET A 1 5.10 -8.93 -29.08
N ASN A 2 4.41 -7.82 -29.35
CA ASN A 2 4.21 -6.77 -28.34
C ASN A 2 3.19 -7.33 -27.34
N PRO A 3 3.52 -7.53 -26.06
CA PRO A 3 2.48 -7.81 -25.09
C PRO A 3 1.65 -6.53 -25.05
N THR A 4 0.39 -6.62 -25.47
CA THR A 4 -0.56 -5.55 -25.18
C THR A 4 -0.55 -5.39 -23.67
N ASN A 5 -0.07 -4.24 -23.19
CA ASN A 5 -0.27 -3.83 -21.82
C ASN A 5 -1.78 -3.66 -21.64
N ASP A 6 -2.48 -4.76 -21.35
CA ASP A 6 -3.91 -4.73 -21.13
C ASP A 6 -4.14 -3.86 -19.89
N VAL A 7 -4.67 -2.67 -20.14
CA VAL A 7 -5.03 -1.70 -19.10
C VAL A 7 -6.45 -2.03 -18.67
N ILE A 8 -6.63 -2.25 -17.37
CA ILE A 8 -7.93 -2.55 -16.78
C ILE A 8 -8.42 -1.30 -16.05
N PHE A 9 -9.71 -1.02 -16.13
CA PHE A 9 -10.34 0.02 -15.32
C PHE A 9 -10.73 -0.57 -13.96
N VAL A 10 -10.23 0.03 -12.89
CA VAL A 10 -10.55 -0.35 -11.51
C VAL A 10 -11.21 0.83 -10.82
N LYS A 11 -12.08 0.58 -9.84
CA LYS A 11 -12.78 1.66 -9.15
C LYS A 11 -11.80 2.56 -8.38
N GLY A 12 -10.76 1.96 -7.79
CA GLY A 12 -9.78 2.70 -7.04
C GLY A 12 -10.37 3.36 -5.79
N CYS A 13 -9.54 4.20 -5.17
CA CYS A 13 -9.91 5.14 -4.13
C CYS A 13 -9.79 6.55 -4.70
N THR A 14 -10.94 7.14 -5.02
CA THR A 14 -11.03 8.42 -5.74
C THR A 14 -11.77 9.48 -4.91
N ASN A 15 -12.31 9.10 -3.75
CA ASN A 15 -13.01 9.99 -2.82
C ASN A 15 -12.36 9.99 -1.41
N ILE A 16 -12.30 11.17 -0.79
CA ILE A 16 -11.78 11.40 0.56
C ILE A 16 -12.47 10.57 1.64
N ASN A 17 -13.76 10.29 1.48
CA ASN A 17 -14.50 9.44 2.42
C ASN A 17 -14.01 7.99 2.37
N GLN A 18 -13.70 7.47 1.18
CA GLN A 18 -13.11 6.14 1.03
C GLN A 18 -11.72 6.09 1.66
N LEU A 19 -10.87 7.09 1.40
CA LEU A 19 -9.53 7.16 1.98
C LEU A 19 -9.57 7.27 3.51
N SER A 20 -10.53 8.01 4.06
CA SER A 20 -10.73 8.13 5.50
C SER A 20 -11.17 6.80 6.14
N GLN A 21 -11.96 5.99 5.43
CA GLN A 21 -12.35 4.66 5.88
C GLN A 21 -11.16 3.68 5.88
N LEU A 22 -10.29 3.76 4.87
CA LEU A 22 -9.07 2.94 4.80
C LEU A 22 -8.10 3.24 5.96
N THR A 23 -8.02 4.52 6.35
CA THR A 23 -7.05 5.03 7.36
C THR A 23 -7.62 5.12 8.78
N GLY A 24 -8.80 4.55 9.03
CA GLY A 24 -9.45 4.60 10.34
C GLY A 24 -8.66 3.89 11.46
N PRO A 25 -8.81 4.28 12.74
CA PRO A 25 -8.04 3.70 13.85
C PRO A 25 -8.21 2.18 14.03
N SER A 26 -9.30 1.60 13.54
CA SER A 26 -9.59 0.15 13.62
C SER A 26 -8.87 -0.70 12.56
N SER A 27 -8.20 -0.10 11.57
CA SER A 27 -7.55 -0.85 10.47
C SER A 27 -6.07 -1.13 10.68
N ASN A 28 -5.45 -0.53 11.71
CA ASN A 28 -4.02 -0.22 11.64
C ASN A 28 -3.09 -1.36 12.05
N TYR A 29 -3.45 -2.30 12.92
CA TYR A 29 -2.57 -3.44 13.24
C TYR A 29 -3.25 -4.45 14.18
N SER A 30 -3.31 -5.72 13.79
CA SER A 30 -3.49 -6.86 14.72
C SER A 30 -2.35 -7.85 14.50
N SER A 31 -2.25 -8.91 15.32
CA SER A 31 -1.28 -10.00 15.10
C SER A 31 -1.33 -10.56 13.67
N ASP A 32 -2.52 -10.51 13.08
CA ASP A 32 -2.90 -11.24 11.87
C ASP A 32 -3.27 -10.29 10.71
N ARG A 33 -3.25 -8.97 10.94
CA ARG A 33 -3.59 -7.97 9.93
C ARG A 33 -2.65 -6.77 9.99
N MET A 34 -2.12 -6.39 8.83
CA MET A 34 -1.35 -5.18 8.64
C MET A 34 -1.92 -4.38 7.47
N THR A 35 -2.04 -3.06 7.64
CA THR A 35 -2.40 -2.14 6.55
C THR A 35 -1.33 -1.06 6.41
N PHE A 36 -1.02 -0.67 5.17
CA PHE A 36 -0.02 0.38 4.89
C PHE A 36 -0.16 0.91 3.46
N PHE A 37 0.40 2.10 3.20
CA PHE A 37 0.56 2.60 1.84
C PHE A 37 1.88 2.12 1.23
N TYR A 38 1.85 1.79 -0.05
CA TYR A 38 3.01 1.29 -0.78
C TYR A 38 3.13 1.94 -2.16
N ASN A 39 4.33 2.34 -2.53
CA ASN A 39 4.71 2.74 -3.87
C ASN A 39 5.82 1.78 -4.35
N PRO A 40 5.52 0.87 -5.30
CA PRO A 40 6.52 -0.04 -5.84
C PRO A 40 7.61 0.70 -6.63
N PRO A 41 8.85 0.20 -6.63
CA PRO A 41 9.89 0.69 -7.52
C PRO A 41 9.43 0.69 -8.98
N ASN A 42 9.78 1.74 -9.72
CA ASN A 42 9.40 1.95 -11.13
C ASN A 42 7.89 2.07 -11.39
N ASP A 43 7.08 2.34 -10.36
CA ASP A 43 5.66 2.65 -10.49
C ASP A 43 5.37 4.04 -9.92
N SER A 44 4.62 4.85 -10.68
CA SER A 44 4.18 6.17 -10.19
C SER A 44 3.00 6.07 -9.23
N GLN A 45 2.29 4.94 -9.23
CA GLN A 45 1.07 4.76 -8.46
C GLN A 45 1.33 4.52 -6.97
N ILE A 46 0.32 4.85 -6.17
CA ILE A 46 0.30 4.59 -4.74
C ILE A 46 -0.87 3.66 -4.44
N TYR A 47 -0.58 2.63 -3.66
CA TYR A 47 -1.52 1.59 -3.28
C TYR A 47 -1.75 1.61 -1.78
N HIS A 48 -2.99 1.41 -1.35
CA HIS A 48 -3.28 0.97 0.00
C HIS A 48 -3.28 -0.56 0.02
N ILE A 49 -2.42 -1.12 0.86
CA ILE A 49 -2.20 -2.55 1.00
C ILE A 49 -2.84 -3.02 2.30
N THR A 50 -3.60 -4.10 2.22
CA THR A 50 -4.00 -4.88 3.40
C THR A 50 -3.41 -6.27 3.27
N CYS A 51 -2.67 -6.69 4.29
CA CYS A 51 -2.12 -8.01 4.47
C CYS A 51 -2.88 -8.68 5.62
N GLU A 52 -3.56 -9.78 5.35
CA GLU A 52 -4.31 -10.55 6.35
C GLU A 52 -3.87 -12.01 6.34
N PHE A 53 -3.57 -12.57 7.52
CA PHE A 53 -3.35 -14.00 7.71
C PHE A 53 -4.68 -14.72 7.56
N LEU A 54 -4.75 -15.63 6.57
CA LEU A 54 -5.93 -16.38 6.10
C LEU A 54 -7.28 -15.99 6.73
N ASN A 55 -7.96 -15.06 6.06
CA ASN A 55 -9.40 -14.87 6.17
C ASN A 55 -10.00 -15.39 4.85
N GLU A 56 -10.92 -16.37 4.89
CA GLU A 56 -11.57 -16.92 3.67
C GLU A 56 -12.47 -15.90 2.95
N ASN A 57 -12.57 -14.69 3.49
CA ASN A 57 -13.35 -13.61 2.92
C ASN A 57 -12.47 -12.73 2.03
N VAL A 58 -12.58 -12.94 0.72
CA VAL A 58 -12.06 -12.01 -0.28
C VAL A 58 -12.78 -10.67 -0.11
N ASP A 59 -12.03 -9.58 0.09
CA ASP A 59 -12.61 -8.24 0.07
C ASP A 59 -13.10 -7.93 -1.36
N PRO A 60 -14.42 -7.87 -1.61
CA PRO A 60 -14.95 -7.63 -2.95
C PRO A 60 -14.68 -6.20 -3.44
N SER A 61 -14.18 -5.31 -2.57
CA SER A 61 -13.89 -3.91 -2.87
C SER A 61 -12.42 -3.61 -3.22
N SER A 62 -11.60 -4.66 -3.31
CA SER A 62 -10.19 -4.62 -3.71
C SER A 62 -10.06 -4.46 -5.23
N ASP A 63 -9.05 -3.70 -5.69
CA ASP A 63 -8.74 -3.57 -7.12
C ASP A 63 -7.85 -4.70 -7.63
N HIS A 64 -7.08 -5.32 -6.73
CA HIS A 64 -6.27 -6.51 -7.00
C HIS A 64 -6.06 -7.33 -5.73
N THR A 65 -6.26 -8.63 -5.81
CA THR A 65 -6.09 -9.55 -4.68
C THR A 65 -5.24 -10.73 -5.12
N PHE A 66 -4.24 -11.07 -4.31
CA PHE A 66 -3.37 -12.21 -4.53
C PHE A 66 -2.98 -12.86 -3.19
N TYR A 67 -2.43 -14.07 -3.26
CA TYR A 67 -2.04 -14.83 -2.09
C TYR A 67 -0.53 -15.00 -2.03
N TYR A 68 0.02 -14.93 -0.81
CA TYR A 68 1.43 -15.16 -0.54
C TYR A 68 1.58 -16.24 0.53
N LYS A 69 2.28 -17.32 0.17
CA LYS A 69 2.65 -18.40 1.08
C LYS A 69 4.08 -18.17 1.57
N LEU A 70 4.25 -17.92 2.86
CA LEU A 70 5.57 -17.78 3.48
C LEU A 70 6.17 -19.15 3.82
N ASP A 71 5.35 -20.06 4.36
CA ASP A 71 5.71 -21.44 4.69
C ASP A 71 4.48 -22.36 4.57
N ASP A 72 4.60 -23.64 4.93
CA ASP A 72 3.51 -24.63 4.83
C ASP A 72 2.27 -24.34 5.68
N LYS A 73 2.36 -23.42 6.64
CA LYS A 73 1.29 -23.03 7.58
C LYS A 73 0.93 -21.55 7.49
N SER A 74 1.82 -20.73 6.92
CA SER A 74 1.70 -19.28 6.87
C SER A 74 1.28 -18.82 5.49
N PHE A 75 0.00 -18.45 5.36
CA PHE A 75 -0.59 -17.95 4.13
C PHE A 75 -1.25 -16.59 4.39
N TYR A 76 -0.98 -15.65 3.50
CA TYR A 76 -1.46 -14.29 3.59
C TYR A 76 -2.29 -13.95 2.35
N GLN A 77 -3.45 -13.33 2.58
CA GLN A 77 -4.19 -12.64 1.55
C GLN A 77 -3.70 -11.20 1.48
N MET A 78 -3.34 -10.77 0.27
CA MET A 78 -2.94 -9.41 -0.04
C MET A 78 -4.04 -8.75 -0.85
N THR A 79 -4.66 -7.70 -0.30
CA THR A 79 -5.60 -6.85 -1.05
C THR A 79 -4.97 -5.50 -1.31
N CYS A 80 -5.15 -5.01 -2.53
CA CYS A 80 -4.52 -3.82 -3.04
C CYS A 80 -5.60 -2.88 -3.58
N LYS A 81 -5.57 -1.63 -3.12
CA LYS A 81 -6.46 -0.59 -3.58
C LYS A 81 -5.66 0.57 -4.15
N LEU A 82 -5.85 0.87 -5.42
CA LEU A 82 -5.16 1.94 -6.12
C LEU A 82 -5.71 3.30 -5.66
N ILE A 83 -4.84 4.25 -5.33
CA ILE A 83 -5.23 5.56 -4.82
C ILE A 83 -4.99 6.62 -5.88
N SER A 84 -6.01 7.46 -6.14
CA SER A 84 -5.86 8.58 -7.06
C SER A 84 -4.82 9.59 -6.56
N HIS A 85 -3.92 10.04 -7.43
CA HIS A 85 -2.92 11.07 -7.08
C HIS A 85 -3.56 12.39 -6.67
N SER A 86 -4.64 12.80 -7.33
CA SER A 86 -5.35 14.04 -6.98
C SER A 86 -5.91 13.96 -5.56
N LEU A 87 -6.37 12.78 -5.15
CA LEU A 87 -6.88 12.53 -3.81
C LEU A 87 -5.77 12.63 -2.75
N ILE A 88 -4.58 12.11 -3.03
CA ILE A 88 -3.43 12.21 -2.12
C ILE A 88 -3.03 13.67 -1.92
N VAL A 89 -2.93 14.44 -3.00
CA VAL A 89 -2.62 15.88 -2.94
C VAL A 89 -3.66 16.64 -2.12
N GLN A 90 -4.94 16.36 -2.33
CA GLN A 90 -6.02 16.97 -1.54
C GLN A 90 -5.94 16.60 -0.06
N PHE A 91 -5.67 15.32 0.25
CA PHE A 91 -5.51 14.86 1.62
C PHE A 91 -4.34 15.58 2.30
N LEU A 92 -3.18 15.67 1.65
CA LEU A 92 -2.00 16.36 2.18
C LEU A 92 -2.27 17.86 2.38
N ASN A 93 -2.89 18.53 1.40
CA ASN A 93 -3.23 19.94 1.51
C ASN A 93 -4.16 20.22 2.70
N LYS A 94 -5.18 19.39 2.87
CA LYS A 94 -6.10 19.48 4.01
C LYS A 94 -5.40 19.19 5.33
N LYS A 95 -4.59 18.13 5.40
CA LYS A 95 -3.97 17.67 6.67
C LYS A 95 -2.83 18.55 7.14
N ILE A 96 -1.99 19.03 6.23
CA ILE A 96 -0.79 19.80 6.55
C ILE A 96 -1.10 21.30 6.59
N TYR A 97 -1.86 21.79 5.62
CA TYR A 97 -2.09 23.23 5.44
C TYR A 97 -3.52 23.69 5.79
N GLY A 98 -4.44 22.76 6.08
CA GLY A 98 -5.85 23.10 6.31
C GLY A 98 -6.58 23.60 5.06
N ILE A 99 -5.99 23.41 3.86
CA ILE A 99 -6.54 23.94 2.60
C ILE A 99 -7.42 22.87 1.96
N GLU A 100 -8.72 23.17 1.85
CA GLU A 100 -9.66 22.36 1.08
C GLU A 100 -9.82 22.94 -0.33
N LEU A 101 -9.14 22.33 -1.30
CA LEU A 101 -9.33 22.65 -2.71
C LEU A 101 -10.69 22.09 -3.14
N ARG A 102 -11.64 22.98 -3.48
CA ARG A 102 -12.92 22.57 -4.05
C ARG A 102 -12.67 21.91 -5.40
N GLN A 103 -12.98 20.63 -5.52
CA GLN A 103 -13.00 19.96 -6.81
C GLN A 103 -14.07 20.63 -7.68
N GLY A 104 -13.70 21.02 -8.90
CA GLY A 104 -14.72 21.31 -9.92
C GLY A 104 -15.52 20.04 -10.21
N GLU A 105 -16.76 20.20 -10.67
CA GLU A 105 -17.75 19.13 -10.91
C GLU A 105 -17.27 18.01 -11.87
N GLU A 106 -16.11 18.16 -12.50
CA GLU A 106 -15.58 17.30 -13.58
C GLU A 106 -14.47 16.30 -13.16
N GLN A 107 -14.01 16.27 -11.90
CA GLN A 107 -12.81 15.49 -11.51
C GLN A 107 -13.04 14.24 -10.65
N HIS A 108 -14.27 13.76 -10.52
CA HIS A 108 -14.51 12.40 -10.04
C HIS A 108 -14.21 11.43 -11.18
N GLN A 109 -12.94 11.08 -11.37
CA GLN A 109 -12.62 9.84 -12.06
C GLN A 109 -13.18 8.70 -11.20
N ASP A 110 -14.32 8.13 -11.61
CA ASP A 110 -14.92 6.98 -10.94
C ASP A 110 -14.07 5.72 -11.06
N TYR A 111 -13.14 5.72 -12.02
CA TYR A 111 -12.24 4.63 -12.33
C TYR A 111 -10.81 5.11 -12.57
N LEU A 112 -9.86 4.29 -12.18
CA LEU A 112 -8.43 4.43 -12.41
C LEU A 112 -7.96 3.33 -13.36
N THR A 113 -6.87 3.58 -14.07
CA THR A 113 -6.23 2.60 -14.95
C THR A 113 -5.21 1.77 -14.17
N PHE A 114 -5.35 0.45 -14.20
CA PHE A 114 -4.43 -0.50 -13.57
C PHE A 114 -3.99 -1.54 -14.61
N SER A 115 -2.75 -1.40 -15.08
CA SER A 115 -2.16 -2.31 -16.08
C SER A 115 -1.67 -3.62 -15.46
N ASN A 116 -1.59 -4.68 -16.26
CA ASN A 116 -1.00 -5.94 -15.82
C ASN A 116 0.46 -5.80 -15.37
N GLY A 117 1.27 -4.98 -16.06
CA GLY A 117 2.64 -4.72 -15.65
C GLY A 117 2.75 -4.11 -14.24
N GLN A 118 1.82 -3.24 -13.87
CA GLN A 118 1.76 -2.71 -12.50
C GLN A 118 1.33 -3.77 -11.49
N LYS A 119 0.40 -4.68 -11.84
CA LYS A 119 0.00 -5.79 -10.98
C LYS A 119 1.19 -6.72 -10.70
N ASP A 120 1.90 -7.12 -11.75
CA ASP A 120 3.06 -8.01 -11.65
C ASP A 120 4.17 -7.36 -10.81
N ASN A 121 4.46 -6.08 -11.06
CA ASN A 121 5.43 -5.31 -10.29
C ASN A 121 5.02 -5.19 -8.81
N LEU A 122 3.74 -4.91 -8.56
CA LEU A 122 3.18 -4.79 -7.21
C LEU A 122 3.31 -6.12 -6.46
N GLU A 123 2.91 -7.23 -7.07
CA GLU A 123 3.03 -8.56 -6.47
C GLU A 123 4.47 -8.92 -6.13
N TYR A 124 5.39 -8.77 -7.09
CA TYR A 124 6.79 -9.12 -6.90
C TYR A 124 7.41 -8.35 -5.72
N ASN A 125 7.26 -7.02 -5.71
CA ASN A 125 7.89 -6.20 -4.69
C ASN A 125 7.21 -6.35 -3.32
N LEU A 126 5.90 -6.60 -3.26
CA LEU A 126 5.22 -6.84 -1.99
C LEU A 126 5.64 -8.16 -1.35
N LYS A 127 5.82 -9.23 -2.13
CA LYS A 127 6.29 -10.52 -1.61
C LYS A 127 7.65 -10.35 -0.91
N GLU A 128 8.58 -9.64 -1.56
CA GLU A 128 9.89 -9.32 -1.00
C GLU A 128 9.80 -8.43 0.26
N PHE A 129 8.98 -7.38 0.22
CA PHE A 129 8.80 -6.49 1.37
C PHE A 129 8.24 -7.23 2.60
N ILE A 130 7.20 -8.06 2.39
CA ILE A 130 6.55 -8.84 3.45
C ILE A 130 7.50 -9.91 3.98
N PHE A 131 8.21 -10.64 3.11
CA PHE A 131 9.20 -11.62 3.52
C PHE A 131 10.24 -11.00 4.47
N ASN A 132 10.84 -9.88 4.07
CA ASN A 132 11.85 -9.20 4.88
C ASN A 132 11.29 -8.75 6.24
N ARG A 133 10.07 -8.21 6.26
CA ARG A 133 9.43 -7.73 7.48
C ARG A 133 9.04 -8.86 8.44
N LEU A 134 8.55 -9.99 7.91
CA LEU A 134 8.18 -11.15 8.72
C LEU A 134 9.41 -11.95 9.19
N ALA A 135 10.44 -12.08 8.35
CA ALA A 135 11.70 -12.71 8.73
C ALA A 135 12.41 -11.93 9.86
N GLN A 136 12.40 -10.59 9.79
CA GLN A 136 12.92 -9.73 10.86
C GLN A 136 12.16 -9.93 12.18
N LYS A 137 10.84 -10.14 12.14
CA LYS A 137 10.05 -10.43 13.34
C LYS A 137 10.49 -11.72 14.02
N GLN A 138 10.73 -12.80 13.26
CA GLN A 138 11.20 -14.08 13.82
C GLN A 138 12.60 -13.98 14.43
N ILE A 139 13.49 -13.18 13.85
CA ILE A 139 14.83 -12.95 14.39
C ILE A 139 14.76 -12.19 15.72
N ASN A 140 13.89 -11.17 15.80
CA ASN A 140 13.72 -10.34 17.00
C ASN A 140 12.98 -11.08 18.14
N GLU A 141 12.03 -11.96 17.82
CA GLU A 141 11.37 -12.82 18.81
C GLU A 141 12.33 -13.85 19.42
N ASN A 142 13.34 -14.28 18.67
CA ASN A 142 14.39 -15.18 19.16
C ASN A 142 15.48 -14.48 19.98
N SER A 143 15.46 -13.15 20.09
CA SER A 143 16.60 -12.39 20.62
C SER A 143 16.32 -11.42 21.78
N ASN A 144 15.11 -11.34 22.35
CA ASN A 144 14.89 -10.50 23.54
C ASN A 144 14.06 -11.15 24.65
N ASP A 145 14.78 -11.60 25.68
CA ASP A 145 14.45 -11.27 27.07
C ASP A 145 14.20 -9.75 27.22
N ASN A 146 13.00 -9.40 27.69
CA ASN A 146 12.61 -8.14 28.36
C ASN A 146 12.66 -6.78 27.61
N ASN A 147 11.45 -6.20 27.50
CA ASN A 147 11.10 -4.76 27.43
C ASN A 147 11.51 -3.93 26.19
N VAL A 148 10.55 -3.59 25.33
CA VAL A 148 9.87 -2.27 25.23
C VAL A 148 9.02 -2.26 23.96
N LEU A 149 7.72 -2.00 24.14
CA LEU A 149 6.77 -1.64 23.10
C LEU A 149 7.05 -0.20 22.63
N ALA A 150 6.98 -0.01 21.31
CA ALA A 150 7.14 1.23 20.54
C ALA A 150 8.58 1.65 20.22
N THR A 151 8.97 1.56 18.95
CA THR A 151 9.16 2.68 18.02
C THR A 151 9.61 2.14 16.65
N CYS A 152 8.83 2.34 15.59
CA CYS A 152 9.41 2.46 14.26
C CYS A 152 9.69 3.95 14.04
N SER A 153 10.87 4.37 14.48
CA SER A 153 11.47 5.66 14.16
C SER A 153 12.97 5.41 13.99
N ASP A 154 13.51 6.06 12.97
CA ASP A 154 14.94 6.22 12.65
C ASP A 154 15.61 5.10 11.83
N VAL A 155 15.44 5.19 10.50
CA VAL A 155 16.59 4.98 9.60
C VAL A 155 16.94 6.34 8.99
N ASN A 156 17.99 6.95 9.55
CA ASN A 156 18.72 8.04 8.92
C ASN A 156 19.46 7.49 7.69
N ASP A 157 18.78 7.36 6.55
CA ASP A 157 19.47 7.27 5.28
C ASP A 157 19.81 8.70 4.81
N LYS A 158 21.00 9.16 5.19
CA LYS A 158 21.68 10.25 4.48
C LYS A 158 22.16 9.71 3.13
N THR A 159 21.26 9.51 2.19
CA THR A 159 21.60 9.39 0.78
C THR A 159 21.65 10.81 0.20
N PHE A 160 22.86 11.34 0.02
CA PHE A 160 23.06 12.55 -0.75
C PHE A 160 22.62 12.31 -2.19
N ILE A 161 21.41 12.74 -2.55
CA ILE A 161 21.02 12.87 -3.94
C ILE A 161 21.68 14.15 -4.47
N VAL A 162 22.76 13.96 -5.22
CA VAL A 162 23.35 15.02 -6.05
C VAL A 162 22.33 15.35 -7.14
N GLN A 163 21.84 16.59 -7.13
CA GLN A 163 20.97 17.11 -8.19
C GLN A 163 21.74 17.15 -9.52
N PRO A 164 21.10 16.81 -10.66
CA PRO A 164 21.66 17.13 -11.97
C PRO A 164 21.70 18.66 -12.11
N LYS A 165 22.86 19.19 -12.50
CA LYS A 165 22.95 20.59 -12.96
C LYS A 165 22.06 20.76 -14.19
N LEU A 166 21.27 21.83 -14.17
CA LEU A 166 20.49 22.33 -15.32
C LEU A 166 21.38 22.51 -16.56
#